data_AF-A0A0K2RK50-F1
#
_entry.id   AF-A0A0K2RK50-F1
#
_cell.length_a   1.000
_cell.length_b   1.000
_cell.length_c   1.000
_cell.angle_alpha   90.00
_cell.angle_beta   90.00
_cell.angle_gamma   90.00
#
_symmetry.space_group_name_H-M   'P 1'
#
loop_
_entity.id
_entity.type
_entity.pdbx_description
1 polymer ?
#
loop_
_entity_poly.entity_id
_entity_poly.type
_entity_poly.pdbx_seq_one_letter_code
_entity_poly.pdbx_strand_id
1 'polypeptide(L)'
;MQGRFHPVRARALGSSGLAAAGTVHVGGTRAAMAEAENLVAAGRHPKKPYVLVAQPSIVDPGRAPVGRHILWSYCHVPKGSTTDMAEAVMSRIEEFAPGFRDVVVGWKTTTAAGLAGYNANYLGGDFSAGVMDIRGLVQRPVLSPVPWRTPLPGVYLCSSSTPQDPE
;
A
#
# COMPACT_ATOMS: atom_id res chain seq x y z
N MET A 1 33.53 6.17 18.29
CA MET A 1 34.25 5.01 17.71
C MET A 1 33.81 4.84 16.27
N GLN A 2 34.74 4.99 15.34
CA GLN A 2 34.50 4.96 13.89
C GLN A 2 34.29 3.52 13.42
N GLY A 3 33.11 3.24 12.88
CA GLY A 3 32.82 2.04 12.09
C GLY A 3 32.33 2.49 10.72
N ARG A 4 33.14 2.24 9.70
CA ARG A 4 32.77 2.43 8.29
C ARG A 4 31.78 1.32 7.95
N PHE A 5 30.48 1.64 7.88
CA PHE A 5 29.46 0.68 7.45
C PHE A 5 29.27 0.79 5.94
N HIS A 6 29.59 -0.29 5.23
CA HIS A 6 29.28 -0.42 3.81
C HIS A 6 27.75 -0.55 3.64
N PRO A 7 27.12 0.22 2.74
CA PRO A 7 25.72 0.01 2.41
C PRO A 7 25.60 -1.32 1.66
N VAL A 8 24.94 -2.30 2.30
CA VAL A 8 24.57 -3.56 1.67
C VAL A 8 23.48 -3.24 0.64
N ARG A 9 23.88 -3.05 -0.62
CA ARG A 9 22.95 -2.99 -1.74
C ARG A 9 22.40 -4.41 -1.95
N ALA A 10 21.14 -4.63 -1.60
CA ALA A 10 20.41 -5.81 -2.09
C ALA A 10 20.54 -5.81 -3.62
N ARG A 11 21.18 -6.85 -4.16
CA ARG A 11 21.48 -6.96 -5.59
C ARG A 11 20.23 -7.43 -6.30
N ALA A 12 19.27 -6.53 -6.49
CA ALA A 12 18.10 -6.79 -7.32
C ALA A 12 18.58 -7.09 -8.76
N LEU A 13 18.22 -8.26 -9.28
CA LEU A 13 18.41 -8.60 -10.69
C LEU A 13 17.43 -7.75 -11.52
N GLY A 14 17.86 -6.61 -12.07
CA GLY A 14 17.07 -5.92 -13.10
C GLY A 14 17.28 -4.41 -13.24
N SER A 15 17.62 -3.98 -14.47
CA SER A 15 17.63 -2.61 -15.03
C SER A 15 18.35 -1.51 -14.23
N SER A 16 19.13 -0.67 -14.92
CA SER A 16 19.93 0.41 -14.31
C SER A 16 19.10 1.44 -13.52
N GLY A 17 17.79 1.54 -13.76
CA GLY A 17 16.90 2.48 -13.07
C GLY A 17 16.24 1.97 -11.78
N LEU A 18 16.27 0.66 -11.51
CA LEU A 18 15.51 0.09 -10.38
C LEU A 18 15.97 0.62 -9.02
N ALA A 19 17.27 0.87 -8.86
CA ALA A 19 17.84 1.41 -7.63
C ALA A 19 17.43 2.86 -7.33
N ALA A 20 16.94 3.59 -8.33
CA ALA A 20 16.47 4.97 -8.19
C ALA A 20 14.93 5.07 -8.13
N ALA A 21 14.21 3.94 -8.27
CA ALA A 21 12.77 3.93 -8.23
C ALA A 21 12.27 4.17 -6.80
N GLY A 22 11.44 5.20 -6.61
CA GLY A 22 10.80 5.45 -5.31
C GLY A 22 9.75 4.40 -4.96
N THR A 23 9.15 3.76 -5.97
CA THR A 23 8.09 2.75 -5.83
C THR A 23 8.25 1.66 -6.87
N VAL A 24 8.03 0.41 -6.48
CA VAL A 24 8.10 -0.78 -7.34
C VAL A 24 6.92 -1.73 -7.07
N HIS A 25 6.55 -2.47 -8.11
CA HIS A 25 5.50 -3.50 -8.06
C HIS A 25 6.14 -4.89 -8.02
N VAL A 26 5.96 -5.60 -6.91
CA VAL A 26 6.52 -6.93 -6.68
C VAL A 26 5.41 -7.96 -6.80
N GLY A 27 5.20 -8.43 -8.03
CA GLY A 27 4.11 -9.35 -8.37
C GLY A 27 4.51 -10.48 -9.32
N GLY A 28 5.71 -10.44 -9.89
CA GLY A 28 6.16 -11.42 -10.88
C GLY A 28 5.43 -11.23 -12.22
N THR A 29 4.94 -12.33 -12.79
CA THR A 29 4.21 -12.26 -14.07
C THR A 29 2.82 -11.67 -13.89
N ARG A 30 2.25 -11.12 -14.97
CA ARG A 30 0.85 -10.66 -14.99
C ARG A 30 -0.14 -11.77 -14.56
N ALA A 31 0.11 -13.01 -14.96
CA ALA A 31 -0.75 -14.14 -14.59
C ALA A 31 -0.71 -14.42 -13.08
N ALA A 32 0.49 -14.38 -12.47
CA ALA A 32 0.63 -14.58 -11.02
C ALA A 32 -0.06 -13.45 -10.22
N MET A 33 0.04 -12.20 -10.69
CA MET A 33 -0.69 -11.09 -10.08
C MET A 33 -2.20 -11.29 -10.20
N ALA A 34 -2.71 -11.63 -11.38
CA ALA A 34 -4.13 -11.88 -11.59
C ALA A 34 -4.66 -13.03 -10.71
N GLU A 35 -3.89 -14.10 -10.54
CA GLU A 35 -4.23 -15.21 -9.64
C GLU A 35 -4.34 -14.74 -8.18
N ALA A 36 -3.35 -13.97 -7.70
CA ALA A 36 -3.37 -13.43 -6.34
C ALA A 36 -4.59 -12.53 -6.09
N GLU A 37 -4.90 -11.64 -7.04
CA GLU A 37 -6.07 -10.76 -6.95
C GLU A 37 -7.39 -11.53 -7.02
N ASN A 38 -7.49 -12.56 -7.86
CA ASN A 38 -8.67 -13.43 -7.91
C ASN A 38 -8.90 -14.19 -6.60
N LEU A 39 -7.83 -14.61 -5.92
CA LEU A 39 -7.95 -15.23 -4.60
C LEU A 39 -8.52 -14.24 -3.58
N VAL A 40 -8.03 -13.00 -3.57
CA VAL A 40 -8.53 -11.95 -2.68
C VAL A 40 -10.00 -11.65 -2.96
N ALA A 41 -10.38 -11.52 -4.23
CA ALA A 41 -11.75 -11.32 -4.66
C ALA A 41 -12.68 -12.48 -4.23
N ALA A 42 -12.15 -13.70 -4.18
CA ALA A 42 -12.84 -14.88 -3.66
C ALA A 42 -12.80 -15.00 -2.11
N GLY A 43 -12.31 -13.97 -1.40
CA GLY A 43 -12.25 -13.95 0.05
C GLY A 43 -11.10 -14.76 0.65
N ARG A 44 -10.06 -15.09 -0.13
CA ARG A 44 -8.92 -15.92 0.26
C ARG A 44 -7.61 -15.13 0.26
N HIS A 45 -6.68 -15.50 1.14
CA HIS A 45 -5.35 -14.88 1.20
C HIS A 45 -4.37 -15.57 0.23
N PRO A 46 -3.73 -14.82 -0.68
CA PRO A 46 -2.71 -15.38 -1.54
C PRO A 46 -1.41 -15.64 -0.75
N LYS A 47 -0.80 -16.81 -0.96
CA LYS A 47 0.55 -17.10 -0.39
C LYS A 47 1.64 -16.24 -1.03
N LYS A 48 1.46 -15.86 -2.30
CA LYS A 48 2.35 -14.99 -3.07
C LYS A 48 1.57 -13.74 -3.50
N PRO A 49 1.39 -12.76 -2.60
CA PRO A 49 0.63 -11.56 -2.92
C PRO A 49 1.32 -10.73 -4.03
N TYR A 50 0.53 -9.92 -4.73
CA TYR A 50 1.06 -8.71 -5.33
C TYR A 50 1.38 -7.71 -4.22
N VAL A 51 2.57 -7.09 -4.28
CA VAL A 51 3.03 -6.13 -3.28
C VAL A 51 3.44 -4.83 -3.95
N LEU A 52 2.82 -3.72 -3.54
CA LEU A 52 3.33 -2.39 -3.80
C LEU A 52 4.38 -2.05 -2.75
N VAL A 53 5.60 -1.69 -3.17
CA VAL A 53 6.72 -1.37 -2.28
C VAL A 53 7.21 0.04 -2.58
N ALA A 54 7.34 0.87 -1.56
CA ALA A 54 7.88 2.22 -1.67
C ALA A 54 9.03 2.44 -0.69
N GLN A 55 10.09 3.15 -1.14
CA GLN A 55 11.24 3.52 -0.33
C GLN A 55 11.46 5.04 -0.35
N PRO A 56 10.70 5.82 0.44
CA PRO A 56 10.75 7.28 0.42
C PRO A 56 12.13 7.87 0.75
N SER A 57 12.91 7.17 1.57
CA SER A 57 14.26 7.59 2.00
C SER A 57 15.30 7.71 0.88
N ILE A 58 15.01 7.22 -0.34
CA ILE A 58 15.86 7.45 -1.52
C ILE A 58 15.77 8.92 -1.97
N VAL A 59 14.60 9.54 -1.85
CA VAL A 59 14.32 10.92 -2.28
C VAL A 59 14.42 11.90 -1.11
N ASP A 60 14.03 11.47 0.08
CA ASP A 60 14.03 12.28 1.30
C ASP A 60 14.78 11.55 2.43
N PRO A 61 16.12 11.72 2.53
CA PRO A 61 16.94 11.05 3.53
C PRO A 61 16.54 11.35 4.98
N GLY A 62 15.82 12.46 5.23
CA GLY A 62 15.36 12.85 6.57
C GLY A 62 14.28 11.92 7.14
N ARG A 63 13.69 11.05 6.32
CA ARG A 63 12.66 10.07 6.74
C ARG A 63 13.19 8.87 7.50
N ALA A 64 14.51 8.66 7.54
CA ALA A 64 15.13 7.55 8.24
C ALA A 64 16.39 8.02 8.99
N PRO A 65 16.78 7.36 10.09
CA PRO A 65 18.10 7.55 10.68
C PRO A 65 19.22 7.32 9.66
N VAL A 66 20.35 7.99 9.84
CA VAL A 66 21.52 7.86 8.95
C VAL A 66 21.92 6.37 8.81
N GLY A 67 22.08 5.92 7.56
CA GLY A 67 22.44 4.54 7.24
C GLY A 67 21.28 3.54 7.33
N ARG A 68 20.04 4.00 7.50
CA ARG A 68 18.81 3.18 7.49
C ARG A 68 17.87 3.64 6.38
N HIS A 69 16.93 2.78 6.05
CA HIS A 69 15.84 3.08 5.12
C HIS A 69 14.50 2.73 5.78
N ILE A 70 13.47 3.51 5.45
CA ILE A 70 12.09 3.12 5.67
C ILE A 70 11.55 2.53 4.38
N LEU A 71 10.97 1.34 4.51
CA LEU A 71 10.24 0.66 3.45
C LEU A 71 8.76 0.63 3.85
N TRP A 72 7.91 1.10 2.96
CA TRP A 72 6.46 0.94 3.08
C TRP A 72 6.00 -0.10 2.06
N SER A 73 5.14 -1.02 2.50
CA SER A 73 4.62 -2.07 1.65
C SER A 73 3.13 -2.27 1.86
N TYR A 74 2.45 -2.66 0.78
CA TYR A 74 1.02 -2.89 0.77
C TYR A 74 0.67 -4.07 -0.12
N CYS A 75 -0.32 -4.88 0.30
CA CYS A 75 -0.90 -5.94 -0.50
C CYS A 75 -2.41 -6.00 -0.29
N HIS A 76 -3.14 -6.53 -1.27
CA HIS A 76 -4.57 -6.75 -1.16
C HIS A 76 -4.88 -7.95 -0.26
N VAL A 77 -5.93 -7.83 0.54
CA VAL A 77 -6.48 -8.88 1.42
C VAL A 77 -8.00 -8.82 1.39
N PRO A 78 -8.70 -9.91 1.76
CA PRO A 78 -10.14 -9.88 1.93
C PRO A 78 -10.59 -8.77 2.90
N LYS A 79 -11.76 -8.18 2.62
CA LYS A 79 -12.35 -7.12 3.45
C LYS A 79 -12.46 -7.54 4.92
N GLY A 80 -12.04 -6.66 5.82
CA GLY A 80 -12.09 -6.91 7.26
C GLY A 80 -11.13 -7.99 7.74
N SER A 81 -10.13 -8.39 6.93
CA SER A 81 -9.17 -9.40 7.33
C SER A 81 -8.36 -8.97 8.56
N THR A 82 -8.24 -9.90 9.51
CA THR A 82 -7.37 -9.81 10.69
C THR A 82 -6.00 -10.46 10.47
N THR A 83 -5.73 -10.99 9.28
CA THR A 83 -4.50 -11.74 8.98
C THR A 83 -3.31 -10.78 8.84
N ASP A 84 -2.23 -11.07 9.56
CA ASP A 84 -0.95 -10.40 9.36
C ASP A 84 -0.25 -10.98 8.12
N MET A 85 -0.04 -10.14 7.10
CA MET A 85 0.58 -10.52 5.84
C MET A 85 2.08 -10.22 5.78
N ALA A 86 2.72 -9.76 6.87
CA ALA A 86 4.13 -9.39 6.89
C ALA A 86 5.04 -10.50 6.34
N GLU A 87 4.88 -11.74 6.81
CA GLU A 87 5.71 -12.84 6.33
C GLU A 87 5.49 -13.17 4.86
N ALA A 88 4.25 -13.09 4.37
CA ALA A 88 3.96 -13.31 2.95
C ALA A 88 4.57 -12.19 2.09
N VAL A 89 4.50 -10.94 2.55
CA VAL A 89 5.10 -9.78 1.89
C VAL A 89 6.63 -9.88 1.90
N MET A 90 7.26 -10.13 3.04
CA MET A 90 8.72 -10.27 3.16
C MET A 90 9.22 -11.45 2.34
N SER A 91 8.51 -12.59 2.34
CA SER A 91 8.80 -13.71 1.44
C SER A 91 8.75 -13.30 -0.02
N ARG A 92 7.73 -12.51 -0.38
CA ARG A 92 7.59 -12.08 -1.76
C ARG A 92 8.73 -11.16 -2.20
N ILE A 93 9.16 -10.24 -1.34
CA ILE A 93 10.30 -9.36 -1.62
C ILE A 93 11.60 -10.16 -1.71
N GLU A 94 11.83 -11.09 -0.78
CA GLU A 94 13.02 -11.96 -0.75
C GLU A 94 13.19 -12.76 -2.06
N GLU A 95 12.09 -13.22 -2.67
CA GLU A 95 12.13 -13.92 -3.97
C GLU A 95 12.75 -13.07 -5.10
N PHE A 96 12.66 -11.74 -5.05
CA PHE A 96 13.23 -10.83 -6.07
C PHE A 96 14.45 -10.06 -5.59
N ALA A 97 14.66 -9.96 -4.28
CA ALA A 97 15.79 -9.31 -3.65
C ALA A 97 16.37 -10.22 -2.55
N PRO A 98 17.14 -11.27 -2.93
CA PRO A 98 17.76 -12.16 -1.96
C PRO A 98 18.66 -11.42 -0.97
N GLY A 99 18.57 -11.79 0.31
CA GLY A 99 19.24 -11.11 1.44
C GLY A 99 18.44 -9.92 1.99
N PHE A 100 17.21 -9.69 1.52
CA PHE A 100 16.35 -8.62 2.03
C PHE A 100 16.05 -8.84 3.53
N ARG A 101 15.73 -10.07 3.93
CA ARG A 101 15.42 -10.37 5.33
C ARG A 101 16.56 -10.04 6.29
N ASP A 102 17.80 -10.24 5.85
CA ASP A 102 18.98 -10.01 6.69
C ASP A 102 19.18 -8.53 7.05
N VAL A 103 18.56 -7.62 6.28
CA VAL A 103 18.65 -6.16 6.51
C VAL A 103 17.41 -5.59 7.21
N VAL A 104 16.36 -6.39 7.44
CA VAL A 104 15.16 -5.95 8.16
C VAL A 104 15.47 -5.88 9.66
N VAL A 105 15.53 -4.67 10.19
CA VAL A 105 15.77 -4.42 11.63
C VAL A 105 14.48 -4.43 12.47
N GLY A 106 13.32 -4.34 11.83
CA GLY A 106 12.01 -4.33 12.47
C GLY A 106 10.91 -3.98 11.48
N TRP A 107 9.68 -4.39 11.80
CA TRP A 107 8.50 -4.07 11.00
C TRP A 107 7.29 -3.88 11.90
N LYS A 108 6.26 -3.26 11.34
CA LYS A 108 4.95 -3.14 11.98
C LYS A 108 3.87 -3.34 10.92
N THR A 109 2.95 -4.26 11.18
CA THR A 109 1.79 -4.49 10.32
C THR A 109 0.56 -3.79 10.88
N THR A 110 -0.27 -3.24 10.00
CA THR A 110 -1.66 -2.89 10.29
C THR A 110 -2.55 -3.73 9.40
N THR A 111 -3.40 -4.57 10.01
CA THR A 111 -4.32 -5.45 9.26
C THR A 111 -5.50 -4.65 8.72
N ALA A 112 -6.24 -5.21 7.76
CA ALA A 112 -7.43 -4.55 7.22
C ALA A 112 -8.47 -4.26 8.32
N ALA A 113 -8.71 -5.20 9.24
CA ALA A 113 -9.56 -4.98 10.40
C ALA A 113 -9.03 -3.88 11.34
N GLY A 114 -7.70 -3.82 11.52
CA GLY A 114 -7.05 -2.82 12.38
C GLY A 114 -7.02 -1.41 11.79
N LEU A 115 -7.17 -1.26 10.48
CA LEU A 115 -7.03 0.02 9.80
C LEU A 115 -8.13 1.03 10.19
N ALA A 116 -9.32 0.55 10.53
CA ALA A 116 -10.41 1.38 11.05
C ALA A 116 -10.09 2.00 12.42
N GLY A 117 -9.24 1.34 13.22
CA GLY A 117 -8.75 1.89 14.48
C GLY A 117 -7.73 3.01 14.28
N TYR A 118 -7.03 3.04 13.14
CA TYR A 118 -6.14 4.14 12.76
C TYR A 118 -6.91 5.34 12.19
N ASN A 119 -7.93 5.08 11.35
CA ASN A 119 -8.80 6.11 10.81
C ASN A 119 -10.19 5.54 10.62
N ALA A 120 -11.19 6.16 11.26
CA ALA A 120 -12.59 5.70 11.22
C ALA A 120 -13.18 5.64 9.80
N ASN A 121 -12.59 6.35 8.83
CA ASN A 121 -13.00 6.28 7.42
C ASN A 121 -12.59 4.97 6.72
N TYR A 122 -11.65 4.21 7.27
CA TYR A 122 -11.10 2.99 6.64
C TYR A 122 -11.80 1.71 7.13
N LEU A 123 -13.13 1.75 7.17
CA LEU A 123 -13.94 0.65 7.68
C LEU A 123 -13.67 -0.65 6.90
N GLY A 124 -13.23 -1.69 7.60
CA GLY A 124 -12.90 -2.99 7.00
C GLY A 124 -11.63 -2.98 6.13
N GLY A 125 -10.78 -1.97 6.26
CA GLY A 125 -9.51 -1.85 5.52
C GLY A 125 -9.64 -1.13 4.18
N ASP A 126 -10.79 -0.52 3.92
CA ASP A 126 -11.09 0.13 2.66
C ASP A 126 -10.62 1.59 2.66
N PHE A 127 -9.45 1.83 2.08
CA PHE A 127 -8.90 3.18 1.91
C PHE A 127 -9.68 4.04 0.92
N SER A 128 -10.48 3.41 0.04
CA SER A 128 -11.35 4.09 -0.91
C SER A 128 -12.71 4.46 -0.30
N ALA A 129 -12.93 4.13 0.98
CA ALA A 129 -14.20 4.30 1.69
C ALA A 129 -15.40 3.66 0.95
N GLY A 130 -15.14 2.57 0.23
CA GLY A 130 -16.07 1.66 -0.45
C GLY A 130 -15.63 1.33 -1.88
N VAL A 131 -16.40 0.47 -2.55
CA VAL A 131 -16.06 -0.07 -3.87
C VAL A 131 -15.89 1.06 -4.90
N MET A 132 -14.72 1.07 -5.56
CA MET A 132 -14.39 1.93 -6.70
C MET A 132 -14.89 1.28 -7.99
N ASP A 133 -16.21 1.16 -8.15
CA ASP A 133 -16.83 0.84 -9.43
C ASP A 133 -17.39 2.13 -10.08
N ILE A 134 -17.73 2.06 -11.37
CA ILE A 134 -18.24 3.22 -12.13
C ILE A 134 -19.47 3.84 -11.44
N ARG A 135 -20.29 3.00 -10.78
CA ARG A 135 -21.46 3.46 -10.03
C ARG A 135 -21.06 4.23 -8.76
N GLY A 136 -20.09 3.71 -8.01
CA GLY A 136 -19.52 4.34 -6.82
C GLY A 136 -18.79 5.65 -7.11
N LEU A 137 -18.25 5.85 -8.32
CA LEU A 137 -17.67 7.12 -8.74
C LEU A 137 -18.72 8.23 -8.95
N VAL A 138 -19.93 7.86 -9.37
CA VAL A 138 -21.01 8.82 -9.69
C VAL A 138 -21.96 9.06 -8.51
N GLN A 139 -22.12 8.08 -7.62
CA GLN A 139 -23.16 8.10 -6.58
C GLN A 139 -22.67 8.54 -5.19
N ARG A 140 -21.40 8.92 -5.05
CA ARG A 140 -20.83 9.34 -3.75
C ARG A 140 -20.93 10.86 -3.55
N PRO A 141 -21.16 11.35 -2.31
CA PRO A 141 -21.90 10.70 -1.22
C PRO A 141 -23.42 10.66 -1.50
N VAL A 142 -23.88 11.52 -2.41
CA VAL A 142 -25.25 11.57 -2.95
C VAL A 142 -25.15 11.88 -4.44
N LEU A 143 -26.10 11.40 -5.24
CA LEU A 143 -26.20 11.77 -6.65
C LEU A 143 -26.70 13.21 -6.74
N SER A 144 -25.77 14.16 -6.90
CA SER A 144 -26.02 15.60 -6.88
C SER A 144 -25.07 16.31 -7.83
N PRO A 145 -25.49 17.41 -8.49
CA PRO A 145 -24.58 18.28 -9.23
C PRO A 145 -23.66 19.10 -8.31
N VAL A 146 -23.91 19.11 -6.99
CA VAL A 146 -23.07 19.76 -5.96
C VAL A 146 -22.79 18.78 -4.80
N PRO A 147 -22.05 17.67 -5.03
CA PRO A 147 -21.92 16.56 -4.09
C PRO A 147 -21.21 16.91 -2.78
N TRP A 148 -20.51 18.06 -2.72
CA TRP A 148 -19.88 18.59 -1.51
C TRP A 148 -20.83 19.40 -0.61
N ARG A 149 -22.02 19.79 -1.07
CA ARG A 149 -22.94 20.62 -0.27
C ARG A 149 -23.85 19.75 0.61
N THR A 150 -23.96 20.10 1.89
CA THR A 150 -24.90 19.43 2.80
C THR A 150 -26.25 20.16 2.87
N PRO A 151 -27.32 19.54 3.40
CA PRO A 151 -28.59 20.23 3.65
C PRO A 151 -28.50 21.38 4.67
N LEU A 152 -27.43 21.45 5.47
CA LEU A 152 -27.21 22.50 6.45
C LEU A 152 -26.55 23.73 5.79
N PRO A 153 -27.11 24.94 5.96
CA PRO A 153 -26.50 26.17 5.45
C PRO A 153 -25.07 26.36 5.99
N GLY A 154 -24.13 26.67 5.10
CA GLY A 154 -22.73 26.95 5.46
C GLY A 154 -21.88 25.71 5.78
N VAL A 155 -22.40 24.49 5.62
CA VAL A 155 -21.68 23.24 5.89
C VAL A 155 -21.42 22.47 4.61
N TYR A 156 -20.15 22.14 4.37
CA TYR A 156 -19.66 21.49 3.16
C TYR A 156 -18.76 20.29 3.51
N LEU A 157 -18.77 19.28 2.65
CA LEU A 157 -17.88 18.12 2.71
C LEU A 157 -16.62 18.41 1.89
N CYS A 158 -15.44 18.20 2.48
CA CYS A 158 -14.16 18.42 1.83
C CYS A 158 -13.24 17.23 2.10
N SER A 159 -13.25 16.23 1.22
CA SER A 159 -12.32 15.09 1.29
C SER A 159 -12.30 14.30 -0.02
N SER A 160 -11.45 13.27 -0.10
CA SER A 160 -11.44 12.30 -1.20
C SER A 160 -12.73 11.46 -1.30
N SER A 161 -13.65 11.58 -0.34
CA SER A 161 -14.95 10.87 -0.33
C SER A 161 -16.05 11.63 -1.09
N THR A 162 -15.76 12.83 -1.59
CA THR A 162 -16.62 13.60 -2.48
C THR A 162 -16.03 13.62 -3.88
N PRO A 163 -16.80 13.34 -4.94
CA PRO A 163 -16.36 13.51 -6.31
C PRO A 163 -15.81 14.92 -6.53
N GLN A 164 -14.63 15.00 -7.12
CA GLN A 164 -14.05 16.25 -7.61
C GLN A 164 -14.84 16.75 -8.82
N ASP A 165 -14.98 18.08 -8.96
CA ASP A 165 -15.51 18.66 -10.19
C ASP A 165 -14.72 18.14 -11.42
N PRO A 166 -15.38 17.86 -12.55
CA PRO A 166 -14.66 17.74 -13.80
C PRO A 166 -14.06 19.11 -14.14
N GLU A 167 -12.73 19.23 -14.14
CA GLU A 167 -12.04 20.35 -14.80
C GLU A 167 -12.24 20.30 -16.33
#